data_AF-A0A917A9R9-F1
#
_entry.id   AF-A0A917A9R9-F1
#
_cell.length_a   1.000
_cell.length_b   1.000
_cell.length_c   1.000
_cell.angle_alpha   90.00
_cell.angle_beta   90.00
_cell.angle_gamma   90.00
#
_symmetry.space_group_name_H-M   'P 1'
#
loop_
_entity.id
_entity.type
_entity.pdbx_description
1 polymer ?
#
loop_
_entity_poly.entity_id
_entity_poly.type
_entity_poly.pdbx_seq_one_letter_code
_entity_poly.pdbx_strand_id
1 'polypeptide(L)'
;MGWFAVSPLRPVRTRPPTEADIGEALARAAHLSPVLTTGTLMTELYAALPDRETVLLRIEAPGFDMSVRHLPGATILLTLDTAEGAREARVDIARLSRTPILRISVTWDAATALARLWVEAPDIDASPLWCDIPGPFRPPRDALCLAALSPVAGHWGEEVNHLAVSNRLHAVGPRPALAANALIETPQGLVRTDRIRPGDMVLARNVEGRRVPTEVRATIRARLPARGAFRPVLLHAPYFGLTADTFVAANKKVVIDGSDVEYLYARERVLVPARHLVSTTTGHFVDSADTAIWHQLLLPEQEQLTVAGCEMESLHVGSLRRSPEAHAASLLSAIPRRALPHHAASSFPVLRDYEAAALLAQMSR
;
A
#
# COMPACT_ATOMS: atom_id res chain seq x y z
N MET A 1 -11.20 -1.62 16.19
CA MET A 1 -12.03 -1.54 14.97
C MET A 1 -11.33 -0.69 13.94
N GLY A 2 -11.50 -1.00 12.67
CA GLY A 2 -10.70 -0.53 11.53
C GLY A 2 -11.37 -1.04 10.26
N TRP A 3 -10.59 -1.53 9.28
CA TRP A 3 -11.12 -2.17 8.07
C TRP A 3 -12.20 -3.21 8.40
N PHE A 4 -13.45 -2.93 8.00
CA PHE A 4 -14.63 -3.75 8.32
C PHE A 4 -15.19 -4.48 7.10
N ALA A 5 -14.85 -4.01 5.89
CA ALA A 5 -15.12 -4.71 4.64
C ALA A 5 -13.83 -4.72 3.81
N VAL A 6 -13.29 -5.91 3.53
CA VAL A 6 -12.12 -6.11 2.68
C VAL A 6 -12.50 -7.13 1.64
N SER A 7 -12.21 -6.84 0.38
CA SER A 7 -12.57 -7.73 -0.70
C SER A 7 -11.90 -9.10 -0.61
N PRO A 8 -12.44 -10.14 -1.28
CA PRO A 8 -11.80 -11.45 -1.34
C PRO A 8 -10.41 -11.38 -2.01
N LEU A 9 -9.55 -12.35 -1.70
CA LEU A 9 -8.16 -12.44 -2.20
C LEU A 9 -8.06 -12.62 -3.70
N ARG A 10 -8.98 -13.39 -4.28
CA ARG A 10 -9.14 -13.55 -5.71
C ARG A 10 -10.54 -13.07 -6.04
N PRO A 11 -10.71 -11.88 -6.63
CA PRO A 11 -12.02 -11.46 -7.10
C PRO A 11 -12.49 -12.48 -8.14
N VAL A 12 -13.43 -13.35 -7.77
CA VAL A 12 -14.11 -14.22 -8.73
C VAL A 12 -14.99 -13.29 -9.56
N ARG A 13 -14.51 -12.90 -10.74
CA ARG A 13 -15.19 -11.95 -11.63
C ARG A 13 -16.56 -12.42 -12.12
N THR A 14 -16.91 -13.69 -11.89
CA THR A 14 -17.95 -14.35 -12.69
C THR A 14 -19.19 -14.79 -11.92
N ARG A 15 -19.20 -14.83 -10.57
CA ARG A 15 -20.43 -15.18 -9.83
C ARG A 15 -20.97 -14.00 -9.01
N PRO A 16 -22.27 -13.67 -9.16
CA PRO A 16 -22.95 -12.80 -8.21
C PRO A 16 -22.82 -13.36 -6.79
N PRO A 17 -22.77 -12.50 -5.76
CA PRO A 17 -22.76 -12.97 -4.38
C PRO A 17 -24.08 -13.68 -4.05
N THR A 18 -24.02 -14.74 -3.26
CA THR A 18 -25.22 -15.42 -2.74
C THR A 18 -25.85 -14.59 -1.63
N GLU A 19 -27.11 -14.89 -1.29
CA GLU A 19 -27.79 -14.27 -0.15
C GLU A 19 -27.04 -14.49 1.17
N ALA A 20 -26.39 -15.66 1.32
CA ALA A 20 -25.54 -15.96 2.47
C ALA A 20 -24.27 -15.07 2.49
N ASP A 21 -23.60 -14.89 1.34
CA ASP A 21 -22.43 -14.01 1.23
C ASP A 21 -22.80 -12.56 1.62
N ILE A 22 -23.96 -12.09 1.16
CA ILE A 22 -24.50 -10.76 1.49
C ILE A 22 -24.79 -10.67 3.00
N GLY A 23 -25.51 -11.66 3.55
CA GLY A 23 -25.86 -11.70 4.96
C GLY A 23 -24.63 -11.67 5.87
N GLU A 24 -23.59 -12.43 5.54
CA GLU A 24 -22.32 -12.44 6.29
C GLU A 24 -21.60 -11.08 6.22
N ALA A 25 -21.51 -10.50 5.02
CA ALA A 25 -20.87 -9.20 4.82
C ALA A 25 -21.54 -8.09 5.63
N LEU A 26 -22.87 -8.06 5.64
CA LEU A 26 -23.65 -7.08 6.42
C LEU A 26 -23.55 -7.35 7.93
N ALA A 27 -23.57 -8.63 8.35
CA ALA A 27 -23.43 -9.01 9.76
C ALA A 27 -22.09 -8.56 10.36
N ARG A 28 -20.98 -8.63 9.60
CA ARG A 28 -19.66 -8.14 10.03
C ARG A 28 -19.68 -6.64 10.36
N ALA A 29 -20.51 -5.86 9.68
CA ALA A 29 -20.62 -4.42 9.85
C ALA A 29 -21.82 -3.97 10.71
N ALA A 30 -22.66 -4.90 11.19
CA ALA A 30 -23.93 -4.59 11.88
C ALA A 30 -23.75 -3.71 13.14
N HIS A 31 -22.57 -3.77 13.77
CA HIS A 31 -22.20 -2.95 14.92
C HIS A 31 -21.91 -1.47 14.58
N LEU A 32 -21.81 -1.11 13.29
CA LEU A 32 -21.59 0.26 12.83
C LEU A 32 -22.91 0.94 12.47
N SER A 33 -22.94 2.27 12.55
CA SER A 33 -24.08 3.07 12.10
C SER A 33 -24.42 2.80 10.62
N PRO A 34 -25.72 2.78 10.23
CA PRO A 34 -26.12 2.59 8.83
C PRO A 34 -25.59 3.65 7.86
N VAL A 35 -25.31 4.86 8.37
CA VAL A 35 -24.64 5.94 7.65
C VAL A 35 -23.33 6.24 8.35
N LEU A 36 -22.22 6.21 7.60
CA LEU A 36 -20.89 6.40 8.18
C LEU A 36 -20.51 7.87 8.21
N THR A 37 -20.18 8.37 9.40
CA THR A 37 -19.73 9.75 9.61
C THR A 37 -18.23 9.92 9.40
N THR A 38 -17.44 8.86 9.51
CA THR A 38 -16.00 8.90 9.22
C THR A 38 -15.55 7.57 8.60
N GLY A 39 -14.53 7.63 7.75
CA GLY A 39 -13.98 6.42 7.18
C GLY A 39 -12.95 6.63 6.09
N THR A 40 -12.58 5.51 5.49
CA THR A 40 -11.73 5.45 4.30
C THR A 40 -12.21 4.34 3.39
N LEU A 41 -12.40 4.67 2.12
CA LEU A 41 -12.59 3.74 1.02
C LEU A 41 -11.27 3.70 0.25
N MET A 42 -10.63 2.55 0.19
CA MET A 42 -9.34 2.36 -0.48
C MET A 42 -9.48 1.35 -1.61
N THR A 43 -9.11 1.77 -2.81
CA THR A 43 -9.07 0.95 -4.02
C THR A 43 -7.64 0.88 -4.50
N GLU A 44 -7.13 -0.31 -4.79
CA GLU A 44 -5.86 -0.49 -5.49
C GLU A 44 -6.10 -1.00 -6.90
N LEU A 45 -5.32 -0.48 -7.85
CA LEU A 45 -5.40 -0.78 -9.27
C LEU A 45 -4.10 -1.42 -9.76
N TYR A 46 -4.21 -2.38 -10.67
CA TYR A 46 -3.08 -2.80 -11.51
C TYR A 46 -2.86 -1.73 -12.58
N ALA A 47 -1.72 -1.04 -12.56
CA ALA A 47 -1.58 0.18 -13.33
C ALA A 47 -0.94 -0.05 -14.71
N ALA A 48 -1.85 -0.17 -15.68
CA ALA A 48 -1.76 0.35 -17.03
C ALA A 48 -3.17 0.84 -17.42
N LEU A 49 -3.57 2.01 -16.90
CA LEU A 49 -4.90 2.56 -17.20
C LEU A 49 -4.99 2.89 -18.70
N PRO A 50 -6.07 2.49 -19.38
CA PRO A 50 -6.21 2.73 -20.81
C PRO A 50 -6.47 4.22 -21.06
N ASP A 51 -5.99 4.73 -22.20
CA ASP A 51 -6.24 6.12 -22.62
C ASP A 51 -7.65 6.29 -23.20
N ARG A 52 -8.65 6.00 -22.37
CA ARG A 52 -10.09 6.15 -22.62
C ARG A 52 -10.83 6.30 -21.30
N GLU A 53 -12.05 6.83 -21.36
CA GLU A 53 -12.91 6.85 -20.18
C GLU A 53 -13.18 5.41 -19.69
N THR A 54 -12.91 5.17 -18.42
CA THR A 54 -13.03 3.85 -17.79
C THR A 54 -13.64 4.00 -16.40
N VAL A 55 -14.75 3.29 -16.15
CA VAL A 55 -15.35 3.23 -14.81
C VAL A 55 -14.52 2.25 -13.98
N LEU A 56 -13.89 2.77 -12.92
CA LEU A 56 -13.08 1.97 -12.01
C LEU A 56 -13.93 1.37 -10.89
N LEU A 57 -14.88 2.14 -10.36
CA LEU A 57 -15.75 1.71 -9.26
C LEU A 57 -17.07 2.46 -9.33
N ARG A 58 -18.21 1.78 -9.11
CA ARG A 58 -19.50 2.45 -8.92
C ARG A 58 -20.31 1.83 -7.78
N ILE A 59 -20.74 2.67 -6.85
CA ILE A 59 -21.47 2.29 -5.64
C ILE A 59 -22.82 2.99 -5.68
N GLU A 60 -23.88 2.19 -5.78
CA GLU A 60 -25.25 2.68 -5.87
C GLU A 60 -26.07 2.20 -4.67
N ALA A 61 -26.87 3.10 -4.12
CA ALA A 61 -27.90 2.83 -3.13
C ALA A 61 -28.99 3.92 -3.22
N PRO A 62 -30.18 3.71 -2.62
CA PRO A 62 -31.22 4.73 -2.62
C PRO A 62 -30.70 6.08 -2.08
N GLY A 63 -30.72 7.12 -2.93
CA GLY A 63 -30.24 8.46 -2.59
C GLY A 63 -28.72 8.62 -2.50
N PHE A 64 -27.94 7.65 -3.00
CA PHE A 64 -26.47 7.69 -3.05
C PHE A 64 -25.94 6.98 -4.31
N ASP A 65 -25.32 7.72 -5.22
CA ASP A 65 -24.55 7.17 -6.35
C ASP A 65 -23.15 7.79 -6.33
N MET A 66 -22.14 6.94 -6.19
CA MET A 66 -20.75 7.35 -6.27
C MET A 66 -20.07 6.57 -7.39
N SER A 67 -19.35 7.28 -8.27
CA SER A 67 -18.48 6.64 -9.25
C SER A 67 -17.07 7.20 -9.22
N VAL A 68 -16.08 6.35 -9.43
CA VAL A 68 -14.69 6.72 -9.66
C VAL A 68 -14.34 6.29 -11.08
N ARG A 69 -13.91 7.23 -11.92
CA ARG A 69 -13.59 7.03 -13.32
C ARG A 69 -12.18 7.53 -13.64
N HIS A 70 -11.51 6.83 -14.53
CA HIS A 70 -10.35 7.37 -15.25
C HIS A 70 -10.86 8.05 -16.51
N LEU A 71 -10.42 9.29 -16.76
CA LEU A 71 -10.71 10.04 -17.98
C LEU A 71 -9.45 10.13 -18.85
N PRO A 72 -9.59 10.32 -20.19
CA PRO A 72 -8.47 10.62 -21.06
C PRO A 72 -7.64 11.81 -20.54
N GLY A 73 -6.33 11.78 -20.79
CA GLY A 73 -5.41 12.79 -20.25
C GLY A 73 -5.03 12.58 -18.79
N ALA A 74 -5.07 11.32 -18.31
CA ALA A 74 -4.58 10.92 -16.99
C ALA A 74 -5.29 11.65 -15.83
N THR A 75 -6.62 11.69 -15.84
CA THR A 75 -7.41 12.29 -14.75
C THR A 75 -8.25 11.23 -14.04
N ILE A 76 -8.23 11.24 -12.71
CA ILE A 76 -9.20 10.50 -11.89
C ILE A 76 -10.34 11.45 -11.52
N LEU A 77 -11.55 11.09 -11.90
CA LEU A 77 -12.78 11.79 -11.56
C LEU A 77 -13.58 10.96 -10.55
N LEU A 78 -13.93 11.56 -9.43
CA LEU A 78 -14.99 11.07 -8.55
C LEU A 78 -16.24 11.90 -8.81
N THR A 79 -17.36 11.23 -9.07
CA THR A 79 -18.70 11.84 -9.07
C THR A 79 -19.50 11.30 -7.90
N LEU A 80 -20.28 12.16 -7.29
CA LEU A 80 -21.14 11.82 -6.15
C LEU A 80 -22.48 12.51 -6.31
N ASP A 81 -23.54 11.73 -6.46
CA ASP A 81 -24.92 12.19 -6.47
C ASP A 81 -25.63 11.70 -5.21
N THR A 82 -26.22 12.64 -4.48
CA THR A 82 -26.81 12.42 -3.16
C THR A 82 -28.02 13.34 -3.00
N ALA A 83 -28.80 13.13 -1.94
CA ALA A 83 -29.87 14.07 -1.55
C ALA A 83 -29.38 15.53 -1.35
N GLU A 84 -28.08 15.73 -1.11
CA GLU A 84 -27.45 17.04 -0.92
C GLU A 84 -26.99 17.68 -2.26
N GLY A 85 -27.17 16.98 -3.38
CA GLY A 85 -26.82 17.42 -4.72
C GLY A 85 -25.65 16.65 -5.35
N ALA A 86 -25.51 16.85 -6.67
CA ALA A 86 -24.44 16.28 -7.47
C ALA A 86 -23.13 17.06 -7.31
N ARG A 87 -22.03 16.32 -7.18
CA ARG A 87 -20.70 16.84 -6.85
C ARG A 87 -19.63 16.06 -7.60
N GLU A 88 -18.49 16.71 -7.79
CA GLU A 88 -17.34 16.11 -8.45
C GLU A 88 -16.01 16.54 -7.82
N ALA A 89 -15.02 15.66 -7.91
CA ALA A 89 -13.66 15.90 -7.47
C ALA A 89 -12.69 15.29 -8.51
N ARG A 90 -11.68 16.07 -8.92
CA ARG A 90 -10.74 15.69 -9.99
C ARG A 90 -9.30 15.72 -9.50
N VAL A 91 -8.53 14.70 -9.84
CA VAL A 91 -7.08 14.63 -9.61
C VAL A 91 -6.38 14.32 -10.92
N ASP A 92 -5.52 15.23 -11.36
CA ASP A 92 -4.58 14.98 -12.47
C ASP A 92 -3.47 14.05 -11.98
N ILE A 93 -3.33 12.89 -12.61
CA ILE A 93 -2.38 11.84 -12.27
C ILE A 93 -1.28 11.67 -13.33
N ALA A 94 -1.07 12.64 -14.23
CA ALA A 94 -0.05 12.59 -15.26
C ALA A 94 1.35 12.32 -14.68
N ARG A 95 1.64 12.86 -13.49
CA ARG A 95 2.91 12.64 -12.75
C ARG A 95 3.05 11.23 -12.14
N LEU A 96 1.96 10.47 -12.04
CA LEU A 96 1.93 9.09 -11.54
C LEU A 96 1.76 8.07 -12.68
N SER A 97 1.79 8.52 -13.93
CA SER A 97 1.60 7.66 -15.10
C SER A 97 2.69 6.58 -15.20
N ARG A 98 2.35 5.42 -15.78
CA ARG A 98 3.26 4.27 -16.00
C ARG A 98 3.79 3.59 -14.74
N THR A 99 3.07 3.69 -13.63
CA THR A 99 3.37 2.96 -12.40
C THR A 99 2.70 1.58 -12.45
N PRO A 100 3.22 0.52 -11.79
CA PRO A 100 2.57 -0.80 -11.77
C PRO A 100 1.36 -0.86 -10.83
N ILE A 101 1.32 0.03 -9.83
CA ILE A 101 0.26 0.10 -8.84
C ILE A 101 -0.16 1.56 -8.67
N LEU A 102 -1.46 1.80 -8.78
CA LEU A 102 -2.10 3.04 -8.34
C LEU A 102 -3.05 2.72 -7.19
N ARG A 103 -3.11 3.59 -6.19
CA ARG A 103 -4.05 3.47 -5.08
C ARG A 103 -4.86 4.75 -4.98
N ILE A 104 -6.17 4.59 -5.05
CA ILE A 104 -7.15 5.65 -4.86
C ILE A 104 -7.73 5.51 -3.46
N SER A 105 -7.80 6.59 -2.70
CA SER A 105 -8.43 6.59 -1.38
C SER A 105 -9.39 7.77 -1.25
N VAL A 106 -10.61 7.49 -0.80
CA VAL A 106 -11.56 8.53 -0.38
C VAL A 106 -11.61 8.51 1.13
N THR A 107 -11.20 9.62 1.75
CA THR A 107 -11.22 9.78 3.22
C THR A 107 -12.27 10.80 3.59
N TRP A 108 -13.05 10.55 4.63
CA TRP A 108 -14.06 11.51 5.10
C TRP A 108 -14.16 11.56 6.62
N ASP A 109 -14.51 12.74 7.10
CA ASP A 109 -14.87 13.02 8.48
C ASP A 109 -15.94 14.12 8.54
N ALA A 110 -17.15 13.72 8.89
CA ALA A 110 -18.31 14.61 9.01
C ALA A 110 -18.19 15.58 10.19
N ALA A 111 -17.35 15.32 11.19
CA ALA A 111 -17.15 16.23 12.32
C ALA A 111 -16.36 17.48 11.90
N THR A 112 -15.43 17.32 10.95
CA THR A 112 -14.62 18.41 10.40
C THR A 112 -15.11 18.89 9.03
N ALA A 113 -16.17 18.26 8.50
CA ALA A 113 -16.66 18.45 7.13
C ALA A 113 -15.59 18.27 6.05
N LEU A 114 -14.54 17.49 6.34
CA LEU A 114 -13.45 17.20 5.41
C LEU A 114 -13.73 15.89 4.68
N ALA A 115 -13.77 15.95 3.36
CA ALA A 115 -13.74 14.79 2.49
C ALA A 115 -12.69 15.02 1.40
N ARG A 116 -11.88 14.01 1.11
CA ARG A 116 -10.76 14.12 0.16
C ARG A 116 -10.65 12.88 -0.70
N LEU A 117 -10.36 13.12 -1.97
CA LEU A 117 -9.92 12.12 -2.94
C LEU A 117 -8.39 12.17 -2.99
N TRP A 118 -7.75 11.03 -2.76
CA TRP A 118 -6.31 10.83 -2.81
C TRP A 118 -5.96 9.84 -3.92
N VAL A 119 -4.85 10.09 -4.60
CA VAL A 119 -4.23 9.14 -5.52
C VAL A 119 -2.73 9.05 -5.21
N GLU A 120 -2.24 7.85 -4.95
CA GLU A 120 -0.84 7.56 -4.67
C GLU A 120 -0.32 6.41 -5.56
N ALA A 121 0.97 6.44 -5.86
CA ALA A 121 1.66 5.38 -6.61
C ALA A 121 2.72 4.73 -5.71
N PRO A 122 2.40 3.61 -5.04
CA PRO A 122 3.26 3.03 -3.99
C PRO A 122 4.66 2.61 -4.44
N ASP A 123 4.88 2.42 -5.74
CA ASP A 123 6.15 1.93 -6.29
C ASP A 123 7.19 3.03 -6.52
N ILE A 124 6.78 4.30 -6.60
CA ILE A 124 7.66 5.45 -6.91
C ILE A 124 7.69 6.49 -5.77
N ASP A 125 8.78 7.27 -5.68
CA ASP A 125 8.85 8.41 -4.76
C ASP A 125 8.09 9.64 -5.33
N ALA A 126 6.76 9.59 -5.22
CA ALA A 126 5.89 10.70 -5.57
C ALA A 126 4.98 11.08 -4.40
N SER A 127 4.79 12.38 -4.18
CA SER A 127 3.84 12.86 -3.19
C SER A 127 2.43 12.43 -3.59
N PRO A 128 1.60 11.95 -2.65
CA PRO A 128 0.19 11.71 -2.92
C PRO A 128 -0.47 12.96 -3.52
N LEU A 129 -1.23 12.75 -4.60
CA LEU A 129 -2.02 13.78 -5.25
C LEU A 129 -3.43 13.76 -4.65
N TRP A 130 -4.07 14.92 -4.55
CA TRP A 130 -5.35 15.00 -3.87
C TRP A 130 -6.17 16.22 -4.28
N CYS A 131 -7.46 16.15 -3.98
CA CYS A 131 -8.37 17.30 -3.97
C CYS A 131 -9.44 17.10 -2.90
N ASP A 132 -10.04 18.21 -2.46
CA ASP A 132 -11.20 18.16 -1.57
C ASP A 132 -12.46 17.75 -2.37
N ILE A 133 -13.31 16.96 -1.73
CA ILE A 133 -14.65 16.61 -2.22
C ILE A 133 -15.62 17.60 -1.57
N PRO A 134 -16.32 18.45 -2.34
CA PRO A 134 -17.21 19.45 -1.78
C PRO A 134 -18.33 18.85 -0.92
N GLY A 135 -18.70 19.53 0.16
CA GLY A 135 -19.84 19.15 1.01
C GLY A 135 -19.65 17.86 1.83
N PRO A 136 -20.64 17.49 2.65
CA PRO A 136 -20.53 16.34 3.54
C PRO A 136 -20.52 15.01 2.77
N PHE A 137 -19.63 14.10 3.12
CA PHE A 137 -19.58 12.74 2.56
C PHE A 137 -20.09 11.75 3.60
N ARG A 138 -21.28 11.16 3.37
CA ARG A 138 -21.99 10.30 4.32
C ARG A 138 -22.49 9.02 3.64
N PRO A 139 -21.58 8.09 3.29
CA PRO A 139 -21.95 6.91 2.51
C PRO A 139 -22.77 5.92 3.35
N PRO A 140 -23.75 5.23 2.73
CA PRO A 140 -24.44 4.12 3.37
C PRO A 140 -23.47 2.96 3.64
N ARG A 141 -23.45 2.47 4.88
CA ARG A 141 -22.60 1.35 5.33
C ARG A 141 -22.81 0.12 4.46
N ASP A 142 -24.06 -0.23 4.18
CA ASP A 142 -24.41 -1.47 3.48
C ASP A 142 -23.96 -1.41 2.01
N ALA A 143 -24.13 -0.25 1.36
CA ALA A 143 -23.64 -0.01 0.01
C ALA A 143 -22.12 -0.23 -0.09
N LEU A 144 -21.36 0.26 0.89
CA LEU A 144 -19.92 0.04 0.97
C LEU A 144 -19.53 -1.41 1.25
N CYS A 145 -20.29 -2.14 2.08
CA CYS A 145 -20.07 -3.56 2.33
C CYS A 145 -20.28 -4.38 1.05
N LEU A 146 -21.39 -4.12 0.35
CA LEU A 146 -21.71 -4.78 -0.92
C LEU A 146 -20.69 -4.44 -2.01
N ALA A 147 -20.24 -3.19 -2.07
CA ALA A 147 -19.22 -2.77 -3.02
C ALA A 147 -17.89 -3.52 -2.84
N ALA A 148 -17.51 -3.82 -1.59
CA ALA A 148 -16.29 -4.58 -1.30
C ALA A 148 -16.46 -6.09 -1.44
N LEU A 149 -17.70 -6.60 -1.42
CA LEU A 149 -18.00 -8.03 -1.39
C LEU A 149 -17.53 -8.74 -2.67
N SER A 150 -17.82 -8.17 -3.84
CA SER A 150 -17.42 -8.73 -5.12
C SER A 150 -17.34 -7.68 -6.23
N PRO A 151 -16.59 -7.95 -7.30
CA PRO A 151 -16.55 -7.08 -8.48
C PRO A 151 -17.92 -6.81 -9.10
N VAL A 152 -18.80 -7.82 -9.09
CA VAL A 152 -20.14 -7.72 -9.67
C VAL A 152 -21.01 -6.79 -8.82
N ALA A 153 -21.01 -6.96 -7.49
CA ALA A 153 -21.83 -6.15 -6.60
C ALA A 153 -21.33 -4.69 -6.48
N GLY A 154 -20.02 -4.48 -6.61
CA GLY A 154 -19.42 -3.15 -6.57
C GLY A 154 -19.18 -2.49 -7.93
N HIS A 155 -19.59 -3.11 -9.03
CA HIS A 155 -19.36 -2.62 -10.39
C HIS A 155 -17.90 -2.21 -10.65
N TRP A 156 -16.96 -3.13 -10.37
CA TRP A 156 -15.54 -2.83 -10.51
C TRP A 156 -15.10 -2.86 -11.97
N GLY A 157 -14.25 -1.90 -12.34
CA GLY A 157 -13.46 -1.97 -13.57
C GLY A 157 -12.44 -3.12 -13.51
N GLU A 158 -11.97 -3.55 -14.67
CA GLU A 158 -10.99 -4.65 -14.78
C GLU A 158 -9.63 -4.29 -14.17
N GLU A 159 -9.37 -3.01 -14.00
CA GLU A 159 -8.14 -2.47 -13.44
C GLU A 159 -8.10 -2.59 -11.91
N VAL A 160 -9.26 -2.74 -11.26
CA VAL A 160 -9.35 -2.85 -9.80
C VAL A 160 -8.80 -4.20 -9.34
N ASN A 161 -7.75 -4.14 -8.54
CA ASN A 161 -7.14 -5.28 -7.87
C ASN A 161 -7.91 -5.64 -6.58
N HIS A 162 -8.15 -4.63 -5.72
CA HIS A 162 -8.89 -4.84 -4.49
C HIS A 162 -9.58 -3.58 -3.98
N LEU A 163 -10.59 -3.77 -3.14
CA LEU A 163 -11.33 -2.71 -2.44
C LEU A 163 -11.36 -3.00 -0.93
N ALA A 164 -11.20 -1.97 -0.12
CA ALA A 164 -11.32 -2.07 1.32
C ALA A 164 -11.97 -0.83 1.92
N VAL A 165 -12.76 -1.02 2.97
CA VAL A 165 -13.52 0.02 3.67
C VAL A 165 -13.24 -0.02 5.15
N SER A 166 -12.95 1.14 5.71
CA SER A 166 -12.68 1.36 7.13
C SER A 166 -13.60 2.42 7.70
N ASN A 167 -13.97 2.27 8.97
CA ASN A 167 -14.69 3.28 9.74
C ASN A 167 -13.73 4.25 10.46
N ARG A 168 -12.49 4.35 9.96
CA ARG A 168 -11.45 5.26 10.46
C ARG A 168 -10.81 5.96 9.28
N LEU A 169 -10.30 7.16 9.54
CA LEU A 169 -9.35 7.83 8.66
C LEU A 169 -8.05 7.00 8.61
N HIS A 170 -7.72 6.47 7.44
CA HIS A 170 -6.42 5.86 7.19
C HIS A 170 -5.50 6.85 6.52
N ALA A 171 -4.27 6.87 7.02
CA ALA A 171 -3.22 7.72 6.47
C ALA A 171 -2.92 7.41 5.00
N VAL A 172 -2.30 8.34 4.28
CA VAL A 172 -1.76 8.20 2.91
C VAL A 172 -0.23 8.26 2.90
N GLY A 173 0.36 7.95 1.75
CA GLY A 173 1.82 8.03 1.56
C GLY A 173 2.56 6.80 2.08
N PRO A 174 3.84 6.92 2.50
CA PRO A 174 4.71 5.78 2.82
C PRO A 174 4.11 4.81 3.85
N ARG A 175 4.22 3.51 3.58
CA ARG A 175 3.55 2.44 4.34
C ARG A 175 4.53 1.47 4.96
N PRO A 176 4.24 0.95 6.16
CA PRO A 176 5.03 -0.13 6.74
C PRO A 176 4.80 -1.46 6.01
N ALA A 177 5.80 -2.33 6.04
CA ALA A 177 5.85 -3.51 5.18
C ALA A 177 6.58 -4.74 5.79
N LEU A 178 7.01 -4.68 7.04
CA LEU A 178 7.66 -5.78 7.76
C LEU A 178 6.70 -6.38 8.79
N ALA A 179 6.63 -7.70 8.91
CA ALA A 179 5.83 -8.32 9.96
C ALA A 179 6.41 -8.04 11.36
N ALA A 180 5.57 -8.13 12.38
CA ALA A 180 5.97 -7.89 13.76
C ALA A 180 7.14 -8.79 14.23
N ASN A 181 7.18 -10.02 13.74
CA ASN A 181 8.20 -11.03 14.07
C ASN A 181 9.43 -11.01 13.14
N ALA A 182 9.48 -10.14 12.12
CA ALA A 182 10.68 -10.02 11.28
C ALA A 182 11.89 -9.63 12.14
N LEU A 183 13.03 -10.28 11.92
CA LEU A 183 14.23 -10.14 12.76
C LEU A 183 15.12 -9.04 12.19
N ILE A 184 15.26 -7.94 12.90
CA ILE A 184 16.17 -6.84 12.57
C ILE A 184 17.53 -7.14 13.18
N GLU A 185 18.59 -6.97 12.39
CA GLU A 185 19.93 -7.07 12.93
C GLU A 185 20.30 -5.80 13.70
N THR A 186 20.83 -5.99 14.89
CA THR A 186 21.37 -4.92 15.74
C THR A 186 22.82 -5.26 16.10
N PRO A 187 23.63 -4.30 16.57
CA PRO A 187 24.96 -4.60 17.08
C PRO A 187 24.98 -5.63 18.23
N GLN A 188 23.84 -5.84 18.91
CA GLN A 188 23.68 -6.79 20.02
C GLN A 188 23.01 -8.11 19.59
N GLY A 189 22.70 -8.29 18.30
CA GLY A 189 22.07 -9.50 17.76
C GLY A 189 20.69 -9.25 17.13
N LEU A 190 19.95 -10.32 16.89
CA LEU A 190 18.65 -10.28 16.21
C LEU A 190 17.54 -9.84 17.16
N VAL A 191 16.79 -8.79 16.77
CA VAL A 191 15.66 -8.26 17.54
C VAL A 191 14.42 -8.20 16.67
N ARG A 192 13.26 -8.61 17.20
CA ARG A 192 12.00 -8.51 16.47
C ARG A 192 11.66 -7.04 16.14
N THR A 193 11.14 -6.81 14.94
CA THR A 193 10.79 -5.47 14.45
C THR A 193 9.80 -4.75 15.38
N ASP A 194 8.87 -5.47 16.01
CA ASP A 194 7.90 -4.88 16.95
C ASP A 194 8.48 -4.48 18.31
N ARG A 195 9.70 -4.93 18.63
CA ARG A 195 10.44 -4.60 19.85
C ARG A 195 11.42 -3.45 19.67
N ILE A 196 11.81 -3.13 18.44
CA ILE A 196 12.64 -1.96 18.14
C ILE A 196 11.89 -0.69 18.58
N ARG A 197 12.64 0.26 19.15
CA ARG A 197 12.17 1.57 19.61
C ARG A 197 12.99 2.69 18.96
N PRO A 198 12.42 3.90 18.84
CA PRO A 198 13.22 5.07 18.47
C PRO A 198 14.41 5.24 19.42
N GLY A 199 15.59 5.52 18.88
CA GLY A 199 16.86 5.59 19.60
C GLY A 199 17.66 4.29 19.64
N ASP A 200 17.06 3.14 19.30
CA ASP A 200 17.80 1.88 19.20
C ASP A 200 18.77 1.92 18.00
N MET A 201 19.88 1.21 18.11
CA MET A 201 20.84 1.02 17.01
C MET A 201 20.50 -0.24 16.23
N VAL A 202 20.31 -0.11 14.93
CA VAL A 202 20.14 -1.23 14.00
C VAL A 202 21.32 -1.28 13.05
N LEU A 203 21.61 -2.44 12.46
CA LEU A 203 22.57 -2.54 11.38
C LEU A 203 21.85 -2.25 10.06
N ALA A 204 22.36 -1.26 9.35
CA ALA A 204 21.88 -0.86 8.05
C ALA A 204 23.05 -0.62 7.09
N ARG A 205 22.77 -0.68 5.80
CA ARG A 205 23.72 -0.34 4.76
C ARG A 205 23.53 1.11 4.33
N ASN A 206 24.59 1.89 4.46
CA ASN A 206 24.60 3.29 4.08
C ASN A 206 24.67 3.47 2.54
N VAL A 207 24.61 4.73 2.09
CA VAL A 207 24.67 5.09 0.66
C VAL A 207 25.96 4.63 -0.03
N GLU A 208 27.06 4.45 0.70
CA GLU A 208 28.34 3.95 0.18
C GLU A 208 28.39 2.41 0.18
N GLY A 209 27.29 1.75 0.56
CA GLY A 209 27.23 0.29 0.63
C GLY A 209 27.90 -0.30 1.86
N ARG A 210 28.31 0.49 2.86
CA ARG A 210 28.94 0.00 4.09
C ARG A 210 27.89 -0.35 5.13
N ARG A 211 28.08 -1.48 5.81
CA ARG A 211 27.23 -1.91 6.91
C ARG A 211 27.64 -1.17 8.18
N VAL A 212 26.74 -0.36 8.73
CA VAL A 212 27.01 0.52 9.88
C VAL A 212 25.89 0.44 10.91
N PRO A 213 26.18 0.66 12.20
CA PRO A 213 25.15 0.94 13.19
C PRO A 213 24.46 2.28 12.89
N THR A 214 23.14 2.25 12.83
CA THR A 214 22.29 3.40 12.50
C THR A 214 21.20 3.55 13.55
N GLU A 215 21.01 4.77 14.04
CA GLU A 215 19.99 5.09 15.04
C GLU A 215 18.59 5.16 14.40
N VAL A 216 17.63 4.44 14.97
CA VAL A 216 16.23 4.47 14.53
C VAL A 216 15.57 5.79 14.93
N ARG A 217 15.08 6.55 13.95
CA ARG A 217 14.44 7.87 14.18
C ARG A 217 12.98 7.75 14.57
N ALA A 218 12.28 6.79 13.97
CA ALA A 218 10.90 6.49 14.31
C ALA A 218 10.56 5.04 13.97
N THR A 219 9.54 4.52 14.66
CA THR A 219 8.94 3.23 14.34
C THR A 219 7.50 3.46 13.87
N ILE A 220 7.14 2.88 12.74
CA ILE A 220 5.85 3.08 12.10
C ILE A 220 5.10 1.76 12.15
N ARG A 221 3.83 1.82 12.54
CA ARG A 221 2.93 0.67 12.61
C ARG A 221 1.58 0.99 12.00
N ALA A 222 1.08 0.11 11.16
CA ALA A 222 -0.27 0.24 10.61
C ALA A 222 -0.95 -1.12 10.43
N ARG A 223 -2.26 -1.17 10.67
CA ARG A 223 -3.10 -2.28 10.23
C ARG A 223 -3.66 -1.95 8.86
N LEU A 224 -3.32 -2.75 7.86
CA LEU A 224 -3.68 -2.53 6.46
C LEU A 224 -4.44 -3.76 5.91
N PRO A 225 -5.24 -3.59 4.84
CA PRO A 225 -5.88 -4.72 4.17
C PRO A 225 -4.80 -5.69 3.69
N ALA A 226 -4.95 -6.98 3.97
CA ALA A 226 -3.99 -8.00 3.56
C ALA A 226 -4.22 -8.40 2.08
N ARG A 227 -4.23 -7.40 1.19
CA ARG A 227 -4.54 -7.50 -0.24
C ARG A 227 -3.56 -6.68 -1.06
N GLY A 228 -3.45 -6.99 -2.35
CA GLY A 228 -2.63 -6.24 -3.29
C GLY A 228 -1.19 -6.03 -2.80
N ALA A 229 -0.71 -4.79 -2.82
CA ALA A 229 0.62 -4.38 -2.33
C ALA A 229 0.91 -4.76 -0.86
N PHE A 230 -0.13 -4.99 -0.06
CA PHE A 230 -0.04 -5.36 1.36
C PHE A 230 -0.35 -6.84 1.62
N ARG A 231 -0.57 -7.65 0.57
CA ARG A 231 -0.77 -9.08 0.73
C ARG A 231 0.49 -9.67 1.37
N PRO A 232 0.38 -10.44 2.47
CA PRO A 232 1.55 -11.03 3.09
C PRO A 232 2.26 -12.02 2.16
N VAL A 233 3.58 -11.95 2.14
CA VAL A 233 4.49 -12.87 1.46
C VAL A 233 5.43 -13.46 2.50
N LEU A 234 5.52 -14.78 2.53
CA LEU A 234 6.58 -15.50 3.22
C LEU A 234 7.75 -15.66 2.26
N LEU A 235 8.92 -15.14 2.62
CA LEU A 235 10.18 -15.40 1.93
C LEU A 235 10.98 -16.44 2.71
N HIS A 236 11.49 -17.45 2.01
CA HIS A 236 12.15 -18.60 2.60
C HIS A 236 13.67 -18.40 2.70
N ALA A 237 14.27 -18.80 3.81
CA ALA A 237 15.70 -18.99 3.90
C ALA A 237 16.14 -20.24 3.09
N PRO A 238 17.35 -20.27 2.50
CA PRO A 238 18.40 -19.25 2.58
C PRO A 238 18.37 -18.22 1.43
N TYR A 239 17.26 -18.11 0.69
CA TYR A 239 17.20 -17.27 -0.51
C TYR A 239 17.39 -15.79 -0.19
N PHE A 240 18.04 -15.07 -1.10
CA PHE A 240 18.32 -13.62 -0.97
C PHE A 240 19.18 -13.25 0.26
N GLY A 241 19.96 -14.20 0.78
CA GLY A 241 20.78 -14.00 1.98
C GLY A 241 19.99 -14.13 3.29
N LEU A 242 18.73 -14.57 3.25
CA LEU A 242 17.95 -14.80 4.46
C LEU A 242 18.58 -15.91 5.31
N THR A 243 18.60 -15.68 6.61
CA THR A 243 19.05 -16.64 7.64
C THR A 243 17.86 -17.27 8.39
N ALA A 244 16.67 -16.69 8.21
CA ALA A 244 15.41 -17.20 8.73
C ALA A 244 14.25 -16.74 7.83
N ASP A 245 13.21 -17.57 7.72
CA ASP A 245 12.00 -17.22 6.99
C ASP A 245 11.40 -15.92 7.54
N THR A 246 10.97 -15.04 6.64
CA THR A 246 10.49 -13.70 7.00
C THR A 246 9.22 -13.36 6.27
N PHE A 247 8.25 -12.81 7.01
CA PHE A 247 7.01 -12.28 6.45
C PHE A 247 7.14 -10.78 6.13
N VAL A 248 6.81 -10.43 4.90
CA VAL A 248 6.81 -9.04 4.40
C VAL A 248 5.54 -8.75 3.61
N ALA A 249 5.21 -7.48 3.45
CA ALA A 249 4.16 -7.08 2.51
C ALA A 249 4.64 -7.31 1.06
N ALA A 250 3.72 -7.65 0.16
CA ALA A 250 3.99 -7.90 -1.26
C ALA A 250 4.79 -6.78 -1.97
N ASN A 251 4.66 -5.53 -1.53
CA ASN A 251 5.42 -4.40 -2.08
C ASN A 251 6.67 -4.01 -1.28
N LYS A 252 7.10 -4.82 -0.30
CA LYS A 252 8.40 -4.61 0.35
C LYS A 252 9.49 -4.83 -0.69
N LYS A 253 10.35 -3.85 -0.88
CA LYS A 253 11.52 -3.94 -1.77
C LYS A 253 12.68 -4.62 -1.04
N VAL A 254 13.12 -5.73 -1.60
CA VAL A 254 14.32 -6.48 -1.21
C VAL A 254 15.46 -6.05 -2.11
N VAL A 255 16.64 -5.86 -1.54
CA VAL A 255 17.84 -5.51 -2.30
C VAL A 255 18.51 -6.80 -2.73
N ILE A 256 18.77 -6.94 -4.03
CA ILE A 256 19.52 -8.07 -4.58
C ILE A 256 20.78 -7.55 -5.25
N ASP A 257 21.89 -8.21 -4.97
CA ASP A 257 23.19 -7.97 -5.57
C ASP A 257 23.86 -9.29 -5.99
N GLY A 258 25.01 -9.19 -6.65
CA GLY A 258 25.80 -10.35 -7.11
C GLY A 258 25.98 -10.40 -8.62
N SER A 259 26.74 -11.41 -9.08
CA SER A 259 27.18 -11.52 -10.48
C SER A 259 26.04 -11.60 -11.49
N ASP A 260 24.92 -12.24 -11.13
CA ASP A 260 23.75 -12.33 -12.02
C ASP A 260 23.08 -10.96 -12.22
N VAL A 261 23.06 -10.12 -11.18
CA VAL A 261 22.51 -8.76 -11.25
C VAL A 261 23.39 -7.88 -12.13
N GLU A 262 24.71 -7.96 -11.95
CA GLU A 262 25.68 -7.24 -12.77
C GLU A 262 25.59 -7.66 -14.24
N TYR A 263 25.47 -8.96 -14.50
CA TYR A 263 25.34 -9.51 -15.84
C TYR A 263 24.03 -9.12 -16.54
N LEU A 264 22.89 -9.27 -15.86
CA LEU A 264 21.57 -9.05 -16.46
C LEU A 264 21.18 -7.58 -16.59
N TYR A 265 21.60 -6.73 -15.64
CA TYR A 265 21.11 -5.35 -15.55
C TYR A 265 22.21 -4.29 -15.61
N ALA A 266 23.49 -4.67 -15.67
CA ALA A 266 24.63 -3.76 -15.60
C ALA A 266 24.56 -2.84 -14.37
N ARG A 267 24.18 -3.41 -13.22
CA ARG A 267 24.05 -2.73 -11.93
C ARG A 267 24.61 -3.63 -10.84
N GLU A 268 25.24 -3.02 -9.84
CA GLU A 268 25.72 -3.75 -8.66
C GLU A 268 24.55 -4.26 -7.81
N ARG A 269 23.49 -3.43 -7.69
CA ARG A 269 22.30 -3.75 -6.90
C ARG A 269 21.01 -3.34 -7.60
N VAL A 270 19.96 -4.10 -7.33
CA VAL A 270 18.60 -3.85 -7.78
C VAL A 270 17.62 -3.97 -6.62
N LEU A 271 16.49 -3.27 -6.70
CA LEU A 271 15.39 -3.42 -5.77
C LEU A 271 14.31 -4.30 -6.41
N VAL A 272 13.87 -5.34 -5.70
CA VAL A 272 12.83 -6.24 -6.19
C VAL A 272 11.68 -6.29 -5.19
N PRO A 273 10.45 -5.91 -5.58
CA PRO A 273 9.28 -6.12 -4.74
C PRO A 273 9.09 -7.60 -4.41
N ALA A 274 8.79 -7.92 -3.15
CA ALA A 274 8.66 -9.31 -2.68
C ALA A 274 7.67 -10.16 -3.49
N ARG A 275 6.61 -9.56 -4.03
CA ARG A 275 5.65 -10.23 -4.95
C ARG A 275 6.31 -10.82 -6.20
N HIS A 276 7.39 -10.22 -6.69
CA HIS A 276 8.12 -10.68 -7.87
C HIS A 276 9.21 -11.71 -7.51
N LEU A 277 9.46 -11.91 -6.21
CA LEU A 277 10.41 -12.90 -5.69
C LEU A 277 9.73 -14.23 -5.33
N VAL A 278 8.42 -14.34 -5.47
CA VAL A 278 7.66 -15.56 -5.18
C VAL A 278 7.86 -16.58 -6.29
N SER A 279 8.24 -17.80 -5.91
CA SER A 279 8.37 -18.97 -6.81
C SER A 279 8.03 -20.24 -6.04
N THR A 280 8.22 -21.42 -6.64
CA THR A 280 8.01 -22.69 -5.92
C THR A 280 8.97 -22.92 -4.76
N THR A 281 10.11 -22.23 -4.73
CA THR A 281 11.18 -22.46 -3.74
C THR A 281 11.50 -21.24 -2.87
N THR A 282 11.39 -20.03 -3.41
CA THR A 282 11.86 -18.80 -2.76
C THR A 282 10.86 -18.18 -1.78
N GLY A 283 9.57 -18.51 -1.88
CA GLY A 283 8.53 -17.94 -1.04
C GLY A 283 7.14 -18.06 -1.63
N HIS A 284 6.10 -17.73 -0.87
CA HIS A 284 4.71 -17.78 -1.32
C HIS A 284 3.83 -16.73 -0.62
N PHE A 285 2.68 -16.42 -1.24
CA PHE A 285 1.68 -15.57 -0.64
C PHE A 285 0.93 -16.28 0.49
N VAL A 286 0.59 -15.55 1.55
CA VAL A 286 -0.13 -16.08 2.72
C VAL A 286 -1.52 -15.46 2.79
N ASP A 287 -2.51 -16.34 2.81
CA ASP A 287 -3.92 -16.03 2.56
C ASP A 287 -4.81 -16.24 3.81
N SER A 288 -4.35 -15.78 4.98
CA SER A 288 -4.97 -16.16 6.26
C SER A 288 -5.90 -15.12 6.90
N ALA A 289 -5.85 -13.86 6.50
CA ALA A 289 -6.62 -12.78 7.14
C ALA A 289 -7.03 -11.67 6.18
N ASP A 290 -8.03 -10.88 6.57
CA ASP A 290 -8.46 -9.68 5.85
C ASP A 290 -7.55 -8.47 6.10
N THR A 291 -6.87 -8.45 7.25
CA THR A 291 -5.91 -7.39 7.60
C THR A 291 -4.63 -7.96 8.18
N ALA A 292 -3.53 -7.26 7.97
CA ALA A 292 -2.24 -7.54 8.57
C ALA A 292 -1.71 -6.29 9.29
N ILE A 293 -0.93 -6.50 10.36
CA ILE A 293 -0.22 -5.42 11.06
C ILE A 293 1.20 -5.40 10.53
N TRP A 294 1.56 -4.28 9.94
CA TRP A 294 2.88 -4.04 9.38
C TRP A 294 3.64 -3.02 10.22
N HIS A 295 4.94 -3.23 10.31
CA HIS A 295 5.92 -2.39 10.97
C HIS A 295 6.96 -1.90 9.94
N GLN A 296 7.63 -0.78 10.25
CA GLN A 296 8.77 -0.30 9.49
C GLN A 296 9.57 0.71 10.34
N LEU A 297 10.85 0.85 10.03
CA LEU A 297 11.75 1.80 10.67
C LEU A 297 12.02 2.99 9.75
N LEU A 298 12.02 4.19 10.32
CA LEU A 298 12.53 5.40 9.70
C LEU A 298 13.97 5.62 10.17
N LEU A 299 14.90 5.68 9.21
CA LEU A 299 16.33 5.89 9.47
C LEU A 299 16.74 7.34 9.12
N PRO A 300 17.94 7.81 9.51
CA PRO A 300 18.40 9.17 9.21
C PRO A 300 18.61 9.44 7.72
N GLU A 301 19.04 8.42 6.97
CA GLU A 301 19.25 8.47 5.52
C GLU A 301 18.47 7.35 4.82
N GLN A 302 18.54 7.30 3.48
CA GLN A 302 17.92 6.22 2.69
C GLN A 302 18.76 4.93 2.74
N GLU A 303 18.87 4.37 3.93
CA GLU A 303 19.66 3.19 4.22
C GLU A 303 18.85 1.91 4.01
N GLN A 304 19.54 0.81 3.71
CA GLN A 304 18.92 -0.52 3.59
C GLN A 304 19.01 -1.23 4.94
N LEU A 305 17.88 -1.62 5.50
CA LEU A 305 17.79 -2.30 6.78
C LEU A 305 18.15 -3.77 6.60
N THR A 306 19.04 -4.31 7.44
CA THR A 306 19.33 -5.75 7.42
C THR A 306 18.27 -6.51 8.23
N VAL A 307 17.47 -7.32 7.54
CA VAL A 307 16.37 -8.13 8.08
C VAL A 307 16.69 -9.61 7.88
N ALA A 308 17.01 -10.29 8.97
CA ALA A 308 17.40 -11.70 9.00
C ALA A 308 18.49 -12.04 7.95
N GLY A 309 19.55 -11.24 7.84
CA GLY A 309 20.61 -11.41 6.83
C GLY A 309 20.33 -10.75 5.48
N CYS A 310 19.07 -10.44 5.17
CA CYS A 310 18.66 -9.89 3.89
C CYS A 310 18.51 -8.37 3.95
N GLU A 311 19.05 -7.65 2.98
CA GLU A 311 18.96 -6.19 2.92
C GLU A 311 17.61 -5.76 2.31
N MET A 312 16.88 -4.87 2.98
CA MET A 312 15.57 -4.41 2.52
C MET A 312 15.39 -2.91 2.74
N GLU A 313 14.64 -2.23 1.88
CA GLU A 313 14.50 -0.76 1.94
C GLU A 313 13.84 -0.28 3.26
N SER A 314 14.46 0.66 3.98
CA SER A 314 13.82 1.35 5.11
C SER A 314 12.64 2.23 4.66
N LEU A 315 11.93 2.90 5.57
CA LEU A 315 10.82 3.77 5.17
C LEU A 315 11.33 5.00 4.39
N HIS A 316 11.05 5.05 3.09
CA HIS A 316 11.34 6.23 2.28
C HIS A 316 10.32 7.36 2.49
N VAL A 317 10.79 8.59 2.74
CA VAL A 317 9.92 9.76 3.03
C VAL A 317 10.24 10.99 2.17
N GLY A 318 11.03 10.84 1.11
CA GLY A 318 11.61 11.94 0.33
C GLY A 318 10.56 12.94 -0.17
N SER A 319 9.58 12.46 -0.93
CA SER A 319 8.49 13.30 -1.47
C SER A 319 7.51 13.83 -0.44
N LEU A 320 7.36 13.16 0.71
CA LEU A 320 6.37 13.54 1.71
C LEU A 320 6.67 14.91 2.33
N ARG A 321 7.94 15.27 2.52
CA ARG A 321 8.33 16.58 3.07
C ARG A 321 7.87 17.76 2.22
N ARG A 322 7.76 17.53 0.90
CA ARG A 322 7.38 18.53 -0.10
C ARG A 322 5.87 18.79 -0.16
N SER A 323 5.05 17.98 0.51
CA SER A 323 3.59 18.14 0.54
C SER A 323 3.07 18.29 1.98
N PRO A 324 2.69 19.52 2.41
CA PRO A 324 2.07 19.77 3.71
C PRO A 324 0.88 18.85 4.01
N GLU A 325 0.00 18.70 3.04
CA GLU A 325 -1.30 18.05 3.22
C GLU A 325 -1.13 16.53 3.23
N ALA A 326 -0.27 15.98 2.36
CA ALA A 326 0.05 14.56 2.40
C ALA A 326 0.78 14.19 3.71
N HIS A 327 1.68 15.05 4.21
CA HIS A 327 2.31 14.82 5.52
C HIS A 327 1.30 14.82 6.66
N ALA A 328 0.41 15.82 6.70
CA ALA A 328 -0.63 15.91 7.73
C ALA A 328 -1.57 14.69 7.71
N ALA A 329 -1.81 14.13 6.53
CA ALA A 329 -2.60 12.92 6.33
C ALA A 329 -1.77 11.63 6.38
N SER A 330 -0.47 11.65 6.71
CA SER A 330 0.39 10.46 6.71
C SER A 330 0.53 9.80 8.09
N LEU A 331 1.15 8.62 8.14
CA LEU A 331 1.57 7.97 9.39
C LEU A 331 2.67 8.72 10.14
N LEU A 332 3.22 9.78 9.54
CA LEU A 332 4.33 10.58 10.07
C LEU A 332 3.87 11.97 10.52
N SER A 333 2.55 12.23 10.57
CA SER A 333 1.98 13.53 10.95
C SER A 333 2.41 14.00 12.35
N ALA A 334 2.68 13.07 13.27
CA ALA A 334 3.18 13.37 14.61
C ALA A 334 4.63 13.90 14.64
N ILE A 335 5.42 13.65 13.58
CA ILE A 335 6.78 14.16 13.46
C ILE A 335 6.73 15.47 12.68
N PRO A 336 7.27 16.59 13.20
CA PRO A 336 7.30 17.85 12.46
C PRO A 336 7.97 17.68 11.08
N ARG A 337 7.38 18.21 10.01
CA ARG A 337 7.92 18.11 8.63
C ARG A 337 9.39 18.49 8.48
N ARG A 338 9.83 19.49 9.24
CA ARG A 338 11.23 19.97 9.26
C ARG A 338 12.20 18.98 9.91
N ALA A 339 11.69 18.07 10.75
CA ALA A 339 12.46 17.05 11.46
C ALA A 339 12.46 15.69 10.73
N LEU A 340 11.63 15.52 9.69
CA LEU A 340 11.72 14.35 8.82
C LEU A 340 13.09 14.33 8.10
N PRO A 341 13.71 13.17 7.90
CA PRO A 341 15.00 13.06 7.23
C PRO A 341 14.92 13.46 5.75
N HIS A 342 16.07 13.79 5.15
CA HIS A 342 16.19 14.06 3.72
C HIS A 342 16.58 12.75 3.01
N HIS A 343 15.59 11.99 2.55
CA HIS A 343 15.89 10.80 1.76
C HIS A 343 16.00 11.17 0.28
N ALA A 344 17.19 10.98 -0.29
CA ALA A 344 17.35 10.98 -1.74
C ALA A 344 16.58 9.78 -2.34
N ALA A 345 16.12 9.93 -3.57
CA ALA A 345 15.58 8.79 -4.31
C ALA A 345 16.63 7.68 -4.36
N SER A 346 16.22 6.42 -4.19
CA SER A 346 17.15 5.30 -4.32
C SER A 346 17.76 5.31 -5.73
N SER A 347 19.07 5.13 -5.81
CA SER A 347 19.80 4.98 -7.07
C SER A 347 19.61 3.59 -7.70
N PHE A 348 19.08 2.63 -6.95
CA PHE A 348 18.87 1.27 -7.43
C PHE A 348 17.59 1.19 -8.27
N PRO A 349 17.65 0.64 -9.49
CA PRO A 349 16.44 0.45 -10.28
C PRO A 349 15.54 -0.60 -9.60
N VAL A 350 14.23 -0.38 -9.70
CA VAL A 350 13.23 -1.31 -9.20
C VAL A 350 12.82 -2.24 -10.33
N LEU A 351 13.07 -3.54 -10.17
CA LEU A 351 12.74 -4.53 -11.19
C LEU A 351 11.23 -4.76 -11.28
N ARG A 352 10.76 -4.82 -12.53
CA ARG A 352 9.41 -5.28 -12.89
C ARG A 352 9.32 -6.80 -12.77
N ASP A 353 8.11 -7.30 -12.91
CA ASP A 353 7.78 -8.74 -12.83
C ASP A 353 8.60 -9.59 -13.81
N TYR A 354 8.64 -9.21 -15.09
CA TYR A 354 9.38 -9.96 -16.11
C TYR A 354 10.90 -9.88 -15.93
N GLU A 355 11.40 -8.76 -15.39
CA GLU A 355 12.83 -8.60 -15.08
C GLU A 355 13.19 -9.52 -13.92
N ALA A 356 12.46 -9.45 -12.82
CA ALA A 356 12.67 -10.32 -11.66
C ALA A 356 12.54 -11.81 -12.00
N ALA A 357 11.62 -12.18 -12.90
CA ALA A 357 11.50 -13.57 -13.38
C ALA A 357 12.78 -14.05 -14.09
N ALA A 358 13.41 -13.20 -14.89
CA ALA A 358 14.69 -13.52 -15.54
C ALA A 358 15.81 -13.72 -14.50
N LEU A 359 15.87 -12.88 -13.47
CA LEU A 359 16.81 -13.02 -12.36
C LEU A 359 16.62 -14.34 -11.61
N LEU A 360 15.38 -14.68 -11.23
CA LEU A 360 15.08 -15.92 -10.51
C LEU A 360 15.41 -17.17 -11.33
N ALA A 361 15.16 -17.14 -12.65
CA ALA A 361 15.50 -18.24 -13.55
C ALA A 361 17.01 -18.47 -13.64
N GLN A 362 17.81 -17.41 -13.52
CA GLN A 362 19.27 -17.48 -13.51
C GLN A 362 19.79 -17.99 -12.15
N MET A 363 19.24 -17.51 -11.03
CA MET A 363 19.62 -17.95 -9.67
C MET A 363 19.24 -19.41 -9.35
N SER A 364 18.37 -20.02 -10.15
CA SER A 364 17.93 -21.41 -9.99
C SER A 364 18.82 -22.42 -10.75
N ARG A 365 19.85 -21.94 -11.45
CA ARG A 365 20.88 -22.76 -12.11
C ARG A 365 22.06 -22.95 -11.18
#